data_AF-A0A063Y0Q0-F1
#
_entry.id   AF-A0A063Y0Q0-F1
#
_cell.length_a   1.000
_cell.length_b   1.000
_cell.length_c   1.000
_cell.angle_alpha   90.00
_cell.angle_beta   90.00
_cell.angle_gamma   90.00
#
_symmetry.space_group_name_H-M   'P 1'
#
loop_
_entity.id
_entity.type
_entity.pdbx_description
1 polymer ?
#
loop_
_entity_poly.entity_id
_entity_poly.type
_entity_poly.pdbx_seq_one_letter_code
_entity_poly.pdbx_strand_id
1 'polypeptide(L)'
;MELYVEIYHSGQWHQAAVLELLQADKGRQGAVRLIYDQAYALNWMFRDDEHACSLNLPVELMLHHTSDQWFGFMEDIVPAGASRRYWITRLGIGHLSQGAQDSLLLEKGSIAPVGNMRIRNALPSREAFDLLENRRFDLDDVVERQVDFLDYAQEMGAASGGATGAGGEAPKLILRCSEDDKVWIDTWQDDPAHLNKEAGSFLNHFDVLQQLVVKLSSQHRVVEKGGSFDQ
;
A
#
# COMPACT_ATOMS: atom_id res chain seq x y z
N MET A 1 6.45 -17.48 6.82
CA MET A 1 7.24 -16.25 6.54
C MET A 1 6.53 -15.11 7.24
N GLU A 2 7.25 -14.27 7.97
CA GLU A 2 6.67 -13.15 8.72
C GLU A 2 6.94 -11.83 8.02
N LEU A 3 5.87 -11.05 7.85
CA LEU A 3 5.89 -9.71 7.28
C LEU A 3 5.31 -8.74 8.30
N TYR A 4 5.87 -7.54 8.35
CA TYR A 4 5.50 -6.51 9.30
C TYR A 4 4.67 -5.45 8.58
N VAL A 5 3.42 -5.31 9.00
CA VAL A 5 2.48 -4.33 8.43
C VAL A 5 2.60 -3.04 9.23
N GLU A 6 2.84 -1.94 8.51
CA GLU A 6 2.77 -0.60 9.08
C GLU A 6 1.56 0.15 8.54
N ILE A 7 0.91 0.92 9.40
CA ILE A 7 -0.20 1.81 9.06
C ILE A 7 0.19 3.24 9.41
N TYR A 8 0.01 4.15 8.44
CA TYR A 8 0.24 5.57 8.58
C TYR A 8 -1.00 6.25 9.13
N HIS A 9 -0.86 6.88 10.30
CA HIS A 9 -1.87 7.76 10.87
C HIS A 9 -1.20 8.70 11.90
N SER A 10 -1.86 9.83 12.18
CA SER A 10 -1.34 10.81 13.14
C SER A 10 0.09 11.27 12.83
N GLY A 11 0.41 11.44 11.54
CA GLY A 11 1.69 11.99 11.10
C GLY A 11 2.86 11.01 11.00
N GLN A 12 2.68 9.73 11.33
CA GLN A 12 3.78 8.75 11.37
C GLN A 12 3.34 7.33 11.00
N TRP A 13 4.32 6.49 10.66
CA TRP A 13 4.13 5.05 10.46
C TRP A 13 4.13 4.33 11.80
N HIS A 14 3.15 3.46 12.01
CA HIS A 14 3.04 2.62 13.20
C HIS A 14 3.13 1.16 12.81
N GLN A 15 3.94 0.39 13.54
CA GLN A 15 3.94 -1.07 13.46
C GLN A 15 2.59 -1.58 13.98
N ALA A 16 1.68 -1.91 13.06
CA ALA A 16 0.29 -2.22 13.39
C ALA A 16 0.07 -3.71 13.60
N ALA A 17 0.69 -4.55 12.77
CA ALA A 17 0.44 -5.99 12.79
C ALA A 17 1.62 -6.81 12.24
N VAL A 18 1.58 -8.11 12.54
CA VAL A 18 2.38 -9.15 11.90
C VAL A 18 1.47 -9.96 10.98
N LEU A 19 1.88 -10.08 9.72
CA LEU A 19 1.27 -10.90 8.70
C LEU A 19 2.14 -12.14 8.48
N GLU A 20 1.60 -13.30 8.81
CA GLU A 20 2.26 -14.58 8.61
C GLU A 20 1.74 -15.27 7.35
N LEU A 21 2.63 -15.53 6.40
CA LEU A 21 2.38 -16.42 5.28
C LEU A 21 2.70 -17.86 5.72
N LEU A 22 1.66 -18.64 6.04
CA LEU A 22 1.78 -20.02 6.53
C LEU A 22 2.18 -20.98 5.39
N GLN A 23 1.76 -20.67 4.16
CA GLN A 23 2.08 -21.42 2.95
C GLN A 23 2.62 -20.47 1.86
N ALA A 24 3.79 -19.88 2.12
CA ALA A 24 4.38 -18.86 1.25
C ALA A 24 4.68 -19.38 -0.19
N ASP A 25 4.91 -20.67 -0.36
CA ASP A 25 5.10 -21.32 -1.67
C ASP A 25 3.84 -21.32 -2.55
N LYS A 26 2.66 -21.16 -1.95
CA LYS A 26 1.36 -21.07 -2.63
C LYS A 26 0.89 -19.65 -2.94
N GLY A 27 1.58 -18.62 -2.44
CA GLY A 27 1.25 -17.22 -2.70
C GLY A 27 -0.20 -16.91 -2.37
N ARG A 28 -0.92 -16.27 -3.31
CA ARG A 28 -2.34 -15.88 -3.14
C ARG A 28 -3.27 -17.00 -2.65
N GLN A 29 -2.97 -18.25 -2.98
CA GLN A 29 -3.76 -19.43 -2.59
C GLN A 29 -3.24 -20.12 -1.32
N GLY A 30 -2.29 -19.48 -0.62
CA GLY A 30 -1.70 -19.97 0.62
C GLY A 30 -2.41 -19.41 1.84
N ALA A 31 -2.53 -20.25 2.86
CA ALA A 31 -3.07 -19.84 4.15
C ALA A 31 -2.22 -18.73 4.80
N VAL A 32 -2.90 -17.77 5.40
CA VAL A 32 -2.31 -16.60 6.06
C VAL A 32 -2.94 -16.35 7.43
N ARG A 33 -2.18 -15.67 8.28
CA ARG A 33 -2.62 -15.20 9.59
C ARG A 33 -2.18 -13.76 9.80
N LEU A 34 -3.08 -12.91 10.29
CA LEU A 34 -2.79 -11.53 10.67
C LEU A 34 -3.04 -11.37 12.17
N ILE A 35 -2.06 -10.80 12.87
CA ILE A 35 -2.08 -10.57 14.31
C ILE A 35 -1.72 -9.11 14.55
N TYR A 36 -2.61 -8.34 15.15
CA TYR A 36 -2.28 -6.97 15.54
C TYR A 36 -1.26 -6.95 16.68
N ASP A 37 -0.35 -5.99 16.64
CA ASP A 37 0.61 -5.76 17.72
C ASP A 37 -0.13 -5.41 19.01
N GLN A 38 0.34 -5.91 20.15
CA GLN A 38 -0.34 -5.75 21.43
C GLN A 38 -0.48 -4.27 21.83
N ALA A 39 0.59 -3.49 21.68
CA ALA A 39 0.57 -2.08 22.04
C ALA A 39 -0.30 -1.28 21.07
N TYR A 40 -0.27 -1.64 19.78
CA TYR A 40 -1.13 -1.03 18.77
C TYR A 40 -2.61 -1.30 19.04
N ALA A 41 -2.96 -2.57 19.25
CA ALA A 41 -4.34 -3.00 19.46
C ALA A 41 -4.96 -2.47 20.75
N LEU A 42 -4.17 -2.20 21.80
CA LEU A 42 -4.67 -1.54 23.01
C LEU A 42 -5.14 -0.11 22.75
N ASN A 43 -4.53 0.60 21.80
CA ASN A 43 -4.90 1.98 21.47
C ASN A 43 -6.11 2.06 20.52
N TRP A 44 -6.25 1.09 19.62
CA TRP A 44 -7.20 1.14 18.50
C TRP A 44 -8.22 -0.01 18.49
N MET A 45 -8.42 -0.67 19.64
CA MET A 45 -9.29 -1.82 19.78
C MET A 45 -10.68 -1.59 19.15
N PHE A 46 -11.15 -2.58 18.41
CA PHE A 46 -12.45 -2.61 17.71
C PHE A 46 -12.61 -1.60 16.57
N ARG A 47 -11.55 -0.88 16.20
CA ARG A 47 -11.57 -0.03 14.99
C ARG A 47 -11.50 -0.89 13.74
N ASP A 48 -12.26 -0.49 12.73
CA ASP A 48 -12.29 -1.05 11.38
C ASP A 48 -12.00 0.03 10.31
N ASP A 49 -11.52 1.20 10.73
CA ASP A 49 -11.28 2.39 9.91
C ASP A 49 -9.80 2.52 9.49
N GLU A 50 -9.26 3.73 9.38
CA GLU A 50 -7.88 3.99 8.97
C GLU A 50 -6.80 3.30 9.84
N HIS A 51 -7.18 2.80 11.02
CA HIS A 51 -6.30 2.06 11.94
C HIS A 51 -6.28 0.54 11.66
N ALA A 52 -7.22 0.02 10.87
CA ALA A 52 -7.32 -1.40 10.57
C ALA A 52 -6.69 -1.74 9.22
N CYS A 53 -6.22 -2.97 9.07
CA CYS A 53 -5.70 -3.47 7.80
C CYS A 53 -6.77 -3.60 6.72
N SER A 54 -8.04 -3.71 7.12
CA SER A 54 -9.19 -3.77 6.23
C SER A 54 -10.45 -3.60 7.08
N LEU A 55 -11.55 -3.13 6.46
CA LEU A 55 -12.88 -3.09 7.07
C LEU A 55 -13.31 -4.46 7.65
N ASN A 56 -12.87 -5.56 7.02
CA ASN A 56 -13.21 -6.93 7.44
C ASN A 56 -12.21 -7.52 8.44
N LEU A 57 -11.19 -6.76 8.83
CA LEU A 57 -10.10 -7.19 9.71
C LEU A 57 -9.95 -6.18 10.85
N PRO A 58 -10.99 -5.95 11.67
CA PRO A 58 -10.93 -4.96 12.75
C PRO A 58 -9.77 -5.24 13.70
N VAL A 59 -9.26 -4.18 14.30
CA VAL A 59 -8.18 -4.23 15.30
C VAL A 59 -8.67 -5.01 16.51
N GLU A 60 -8.08 -6.19 16.73
CA GLU A 60 -8.47 -7.10 17.80
C GLU A 60 -7.24 -7.66 18.51
N LEU A 61 -7.22 -7.53 19.84
CA LEU A 61 -6.07 -7.92 20.68
C LEU A 61 -5.98 -9.43 20.88
N MET A 62 -7.14 -10.08 21.04
CA MET A 62 -7.23 -11.50 21.42
C MET A 62 -7.62 -12.41 20.25
N LEU A 63 -7.74 -11.85 19.04
CA LEU A 63 -8.13 -12.56 17.83
C LEU A 63 -6.98 -12.57 16.85
N HIS A 64 -6.69 -13.75 16.29
CA HIS A 64 -5.86 -13.86 15.10
C HIS A 64 -6.79 -14.01 13.90
N HIS A 65 -6.69 -13.07 12.96
CA HIS A 65 -7.42 -13.20 11.71
C HIS A 65 -6.75 -14.26 10.84
N THR A 66 -7.49 -15.22 10.32
CA THR A 66 -6.95 -16.32 9.50
C THR A 66 -7.76 -16.50 8.23
N SER A 67 -7.09 -16.91 7.16
CA SER A 67 -7.72 -17.22 5.88
C SER A 67 -6.91 -18.30 5.15
N ASP A 68 -7.57 -19.15 4.36
CA ASP A 68 -6.93 -20.19 3.54
C ASP A 68 -6.30 -19.62 2.25
N GLN A 69 -6.51 -18.33 1.99
CA GLN A 69 -5.95 -17.55 0.89
C GLN A 69 -5.59 -16.15 1.38
N TRP A 70 -4.89 -15.36 0.58
CA TRP A 70 -4.53 -13.99 0.94
C TRP A 70 -5.76 -13.13 1.28
N PHE A 71 -5.57 -12.19 2.22
CA PHE A 71 -6.55 -11.12 2.43
C PHE A 71 -6.55 -10.17 1.24
N GLY A 72 -7.70 -9.53 0.95
CA GLY A 72 -7.84 -8.65 -0.21
C GLY A 72 -6.78 -7.55 -0.30
N PHE A 73 -6.46 -6.89 0.83
CA PHE A 73 -5.45 -5.82 0.86
C PHE A 73 -4.07 -6.28 0.37
N MET A 74 -3.71 -7.56 0.56
CA MET A 74 -2.44 -8.11 0.11
C MET A 74 -2.38 -8.18 -1.42
N GLU A 75 -3.51 -8.48 -2.05
CA GLU A 75 -3.63 -8.50 -3.52
C GLU A 75 -3.60 -7.10 -4.11
N ASP A 76 -4.11 -6.11 -3.38
CA ASP A 76 -4.13 -4.71 -3.82
C ASP A 76 -2.72 -4.09 -3.85
N ILE A 77 -1.86 -4.47 -2.90
CA ILE A 77 -0.50 -3.89 -2.74
C ILE A 77 0.62 -4.70 -3.39
N VAL A 78 0.39 -5.98 -3.72
CA VAL A 78 1.42 -6.79 -4.39
C VAL A 78 1.63 -6.29 -5.82
N PRO A 79 2.88 -6.15 -6.30
CA PRO A 79 3.14 -5.77 -7.69
C PRO A 79 2.43 -6.68 -8.70
N ALA A 80 1.75 -6.04 -9.65
CA ALA A 80 1.05 -6.69 -10.76
C ALA A 80 1.61 -6.19 -12.11
N GLY A 81 1.21 -6.85 -13.20
CA GLY A 81 1.51 -6.44 -14.57
C GLY A 81 2.98 -6.19 -14.87
N ALA A 82 3.30 -4.99 -15.38
CA ALA A 82 4.67 -4.65 -15.77
C ALA A 82 5.61 -4.53 -14.57
N SER A 83 5.13 -4.01 -13.44
CA SER A 83 5.88 -3.94 -12.17
C SER A 83 6.24 -5.34 -11.67
N ARG A 84 5.31 -6.30 -11.74
CA ARG A 84 5.58 -7.71 -11.45
C ARG A 84 6.73 -8.25 -12.31
N ARG A 85 6.66 -8.08 -13.63
CA ARG A 85 7.66 -8.59 -14.58
C ARG A 85 9.05 -8.02 -14.30
N TYR A 86 9.11 -6.72 -14.00
CA TYR A 86 10.32 -6.04 -13.57
C TYR A 86 10.92 -6.67 -12.32
N TRP A 87 10.14 -6.77 -11.23
CA TRP A 87 10.64 -7.29 -9.96
C TRP A 87 11.02 -8.77 -10.01
N ILE A 88 10.30 -9.58 -10.77
CA ILE A 88 10.68 -10.99 -11.01
C ILE A 88 12.09 -11.07 -11.62
N THR A 89 12.36 -10.18 -12.59
CA THR A 89 13.66 -10.15 -13.29
C THR A 89 14.74 -9.61 -12.36
N ARG A 90 14.49 -8.49 -11.68
CA ARG A 90 15.43 -7.84 -10.77
C ARG A 90 15.82 -8.71 -9.58
N LEU A 91 14.87 -9.48 -9.03
CA LEU A 91 15.12 -10.41 -7.93
C LEU A 91 15.66 -11.77 -8.39
N GLY A 92 15.68 -12.05 -9.70
CA GLY A 92 16.12 -13.34 -10.24
C GLY A 92 15.20 -14.52 -9.90
N ILE A 93 13.93 -14.25 -9.57
CA ILE A 93 12.98 -15.25 -9.03
C ILE A 93 12.09 -15.92 -10.09
N GLY A 94 12.34 -15.69 -11.37
CA GLY A 94 11.52 -16.23 -12.47
C GLY A 94 11.48 -17.76 -12.53
N HIS A 95 12.44 -18.43 -11.91
CA HIS A 95 12.52 -19.90 -11.82
C HIS A 95 11.63 -20.50 -10.71
N LEU A 96 11.11 -19.67 -9.79
CA LEU A 96 10.26 -20.12 -8.69
C LEU A 96 8.82 -20.34 -9.15
N SER A 97 8.04 -21.07 -8.34
CA SER A 97 6.59 -21.20 -8.54
C SER A 97 5.91 -19.83 -8.48
N GLN A 98 4.76 -19.68 -9.14
CA GLN A 98 3.99 -18.44 -9.09
C GLN A 98 3.67 -18.00 -7.65
N GLY A 99 3.35 -18.95 -6.77
CA GLY A 99 3.06 -18.65 -5.38
C GLY A 99 4.28 -18.15 -4.59
N ALA A 100 5.44 -18.77 -4.78
CA ALA A 100 6.69 -18.30 -4.18
C ALA A 100 7.09 -16.92 -4.73
N GLN A 101 6.89 -16.67 -6.03
CA GLN A 101 7.08 -15.34 -6.61
C GLN A 101 6.16 -14.30 -5.95
N ASP A 102 4.88 -14.61 -5.79
CA ASP A 102 3.91 -13.69 -5.15
C ASP A 102 4.36 -13.28 -3.75
N SER A 103 4.74 -14.24 -2.91
CA SER A 103 5.19 -13.98 -1.54
C SER A 103 6.45 -13.12 -1.49
N LEU A 104 7.43 -13.37 -2.37
CA LEU A 104 8.65 -12.55 -2.44
C LEU A 104 8.38 -11.16 -3.03
N LEU A 105 7.44 -11.03 -3.96
CA LEU A 105 7.01 -9.74 -4.49
C LEU A 105 6.28 -8.92 -3.43
N LEU A 106 5.48 -9.55 -2.57
CA LEU A 106 4.88 -8.87 -1.42
C LEU A 106 5.95 -8.43 -0.43
N GLU A 107 6.94 -9.27 -0.14
CA GLU A 107 8.03 -8.95 0.78
C GLU A 107 8.95 -7.84 0.27
N LYS A 108 9.29 -7.83 -1.03
CA LYS A 108 10.38 -6.99 -1.58
C LYS A 108 9.93 -5.92 -2.58
N GLY A 109 8.76 -6.08 -3.18
CA GLY A 109 8.29 -5.24 -4.28
C GLY A 109 7.17 -4.25 -3.90
N SER A 110 6.60 -4.35 -2.70
CA SER A 110 5.53 -3.47 -2.20
C SER A 110 6.07 -2.24 -1.47
N ILE A 111 7.02 -1.53 -2.11
CA ILE A 111 7.80 -0.46 -1.48
C ILE A 111 6.95 0.75 -1.11
N ALA A 112 6.12 1.23 -2.04
CA ALA A 112 5.34 2.46 -1.90
C ALA A 112 3.89 2.26 -2.38
N PRO A 113 3.14 1.33 -1.76
CA PRO A 113 1.77 1.04 -2.17
C PRO A 113 0.86 2.24 -1.96
N VAL A 114 -0.22 2.28 -2.73
CA VAL A 114 -1.26 3.31 -2.56
C VAL A 114 -2.02 3.06 -1.27
N GLY A 115 -2.25 4.12 -0.50
CA GLY A 115 -3.03 4.07 0.74
C GLY A 115 -2.20 4.51 1.93
N ASN A 116 -2.63 4.09 3.12
CA ASN A 116 -1.95 4.36 4.37
C ASN A 116 -1.35 3.10 5.00
N MET A 117 -1.15 2.03 4.24
CA MET A 117 -0.56 0.78 4.72
C MET A 117 0.64 0.40 3.86
N ARG A 118 1.66 -0.21 4.47
CA ARG A 118 2.76 -0.85 3.75
C ARG A 118 3.28 -2.12 4.43
N ILE A 119 4.09 -2.88 3.70
CA ILE A 119 4.91 -3.95 4.26
C ILE A 119 6.31 -3.38 4.55
N ARG A 120 6.67 -3.25 5.83
CA ARG A 120 7.97 -2.69 6.24
C ARG A 120 9.16 -3.48 5.67
N ASN A 121 9.01 -4.79 5.47
CA ASN A 121 10.05 -5.64 4.88
C ASN A 121 10.44 -5.24 3.44
N ALA A 122 9.56 -4.52 2.73
CA ALA A 122 9.80 -4.06 1.37
C ALA A 122 10.65 -2.78 1.32
N LEU A 123 10.78 -2.06 2.44
CA LEU A 123 11.55 -0.82 2.46
C LEU A 123 13.04 -1.11 2.21
N PRO A 124 13.67 -0.40 1.27
CA PRO A 124 15.11 -0.52 1.10
C PRO A 124 15.88 0.06 2.29
N SER A 125 17.09 -0.46 2.52
CA SER A 125 18.04 0.15 3.46
C SER A 125 18.44 1.54 2.98
N ARG A 126 18.37 2.56 3.85
CA ARG A 126 18.75 3.94 3.52
C ARG A 126 20.20 4.08 3.05
N GLU A 127 21.11 3.30 3.64
CA GLU A 127 22.54 3.29 3.30
C GLU A 127 22.80 2.99 1.82
N ALA A 128 21.90 2.26 1.15
CA ALA A 128 22.01 1.98 -0.27
C ALA A 128 21.61 3.16 -1.18
N PHE A 129 21.13 4.27 -0.60
CA PHE A 129 20.44 5.35 -1.31
C PHE A 129 20.82 6.77 -0.86
N ASP A 130 21.83 6.95 0.01
CA ASP A 130 22.21 8.26 0.59
C ASP A 130 22.41 9.38 -0.45
N LEU A 131 22.90 9.04 -1.65
CA LEU A 131 23.09 10.00 -2.75
C LEU A 131 21.82 10.28 -3.56
N LEU A 132 20.85 9.37 -3.54
CA LEU A 132 19.63 9.42 -4.34
C LEU A 132 18.49 10.12 -3.61
N GLU A 133 18.46 10.06 -2.27
CA GLU A 133 17.39 10.67 -1.45
C GLU A 133 17.26 12.19 -1.67
N ASN A 134 18.38 12.87 -1.90
CA ASN A 134 18.43 14.32 -2.12
C ASN A 134 18.28 14.73 -3.59
N ARG A 135 18.21 13.77 -4.52
CA ARG A 135 18.08 14.08 -5.94
C ARG A 135 16.70 14.67 -6.21
N ARG A 136 16.66 15.75 -6.99
CA ARG A 136 15.46 16.45 -7.44
C ARG A 136 15.57 16.68 -8.94
N PHE A 137 14.46 16.59 -9.65
CA PHE A 137 14.36 16.80 -11.10
C PHE A 137 13.43 17.95 -11.40
N ASP A 138 13.65 18.61 -12.53
CA ASP A 138 12.69 19.59 -13.05
C ASP A 138 11.44 18.87 -13.59
N LEU A 139 10.28 19.51 -13.45
CA LEU A 139 9.02 18.96 -13.91
C LEU A 139 9.05 18.57 -15.40
N ASP A 140 9.67 19.40 -16.24
CA ASP A 140 9.78 19.15 -17.68
C ASP A 140 10.60 17.87 -17.98
N ASP A 141 11.72 17.65 -17.27
CA ASP A 141 12.54 16.44 -17.44
C ASP A 141 11.74 15.16 -17.14
N VAL A 142 10.86 15.24 -16.15
CA VAL A 142 9.98 14.14 -15.74
C VAL A 142 8.87 13.91 -16.77
N VAL A 143 8.22 14.97 -17.25
CA VAL A 143 7.15 14.89 -18.27
C VAL A 143 7.71 14.32 -19.58
N GLU A 144 8.91 14.73 -19.97
CA GLU A 144 9.62 14.24 -21.15
C GLU A 144 10.20 12.83 -20.96
N ARG A 145 10.16 12.28 -19.73
CA ARG A 145 10.71 10.98 -19.36
C ARG A 145 12.19 10.86 -19.73
N GLN A 146 12.97 11.88 -19.41
CA GLN A 146 14.41 11.86 -19.64
C GLN A 146 15.05 10.64 -18.97
N VAL A 147 16.07 10.10 -19.63
CA VAL A 147 16.73 8.84 -19.25
C VAL A 147 17.19 8.89 -17.80
N ASP A 148 17.84 9.98 -17.40
CA ASP A 148 18.35 10.20 -16.05
C ASP A 148 17.27 10.08 -14.97
N PHE A 149 16.05 10.54 -15.24
CA PHE A 149 14.92 10.42 -14.33
C PHE A 149 14.38 8.98 -14.28
N LEU A 150 14.29 8.30 -15.42
CA LEU A 150 13.83 6.91 -15.47
C LEU A 150 14.80 5.96 -14.77
N ASP A 151 16.11 6.20 -14.91
CA ASP A 151 17.15 5.43 -14.22
C ASP A 151 17.07 5.68 -12.70
N TYR A 152 16.97 6.94 -12.29
CA TYR A 152 16.69 7.31 -10.89
C TYR A 152 15.44 6.61 -10.35
N ALA A 153 14.34 6.61 -11.12
CA ALA A 153 13.09 6.00 -10.70
C ALA A 153 13.23 4.49 -10.47
N GLN A 154 13.93 3.80 -11.38
CA GLN A 154 14.25 2.39 -11.21
C GLN A 154 15.11 2.13 -9.98
N GLU A 155 16.13 2.96 -9.75
CA GLU A 155 17.00 2.83 -8.58
C GLU A 155 16.18 2.94 -7.30
N MET A 156 15.36 4.00 -7.16
CA MET A 156 14.47 4.26 -6.01
C MET A 156 13.34 3.23 -5.82
N GLY A 157 13.29 2.21 -6.67
CA GLY A 157 12.30 1.14 -6.57
C GLY A 157 10.94 1.53 -7.15
N ALA A 158 10.85 2.59 -7.94
CA ALA A 158 9.65 2.96 -8.70
C ALA A 158 9.85 2.54 -10.17
N ALA A 159 9.71 1.25 -10.44
CA ALA A 159 9.79 0.74 -11.80
C ALA A 159 8.62 1.28 -12.65
N SER A 160 8.92 1.78 -13.85
CA SER A 160 7.94 2.21 -14.86
C SER A 160 7.15 1.01 -15.40
N GLY A 161 6.23 0.50 -14.58
CA GLY A 161 5.36 -0.63 -14.89
C GLY A 161 4.13 -0.73 -14.01
N GLY A 162 3.83 0.32 -13.26
CA GLY A 162 2.92 0.26 -12.11
C GLY A 162 3.70 0.77 -10.92
N ALA A 163 3.22 1.83 -10.27
CA ALA A 163 3.81 2.29 -9.03
C ALA A 163 3.96 1.07 -8.12
N THR A 164 5.05 0.98 -7.37
CA THR A 164 5.33 -0.21 -6.58
C THR A 164 4.30 -0.39 -5.49
N GLY A 165 3.24 -1.15 -5.82
CA GLY A 165 2.02 -1.33 -5.03
C GLY A 165 0.78 -0.54 -5.52
N ALA A 166 0.75 -0.09 -6.78
CA ALA A 166 -0.48 0.30 -7.49
C ALA A 166 -0.76 -0.70 -8.61
N GLY A 167 -1.88 -1.41 -8.55
CA GLY A 167 -2.31 -2.34 -9.60
C GLY A 167 -2.45 -1.70 -11.00
N GLY A 168 -2.27 -2.52 -12.04
CA GLY A 168 -2.54 -2.18 -13.45
C GLY A 168 -1.43 -2.54 -14.45
N GLU A 169 -1.77 -2.61 -15.74
CA GLU A 169 -0.81 -2.88 -16.84
C GLU A 169 -0.13 -1.61 -17.37
N ALA A 170 -0.77 -0.43 -17.24
CA ALA A 170 -0.23 0.83 -17.75
C ALA A 170 0.90 1.35 -16.83
N PRO A 171 2.06 1.76 -17.39
CA PRO A 171 3.17 2.29 -16.61
C PRO A 171 2.76 3.62 -15.95
N LYS A 172 2.80 3.64 -14.61
CA LYS A 172 2.53 4.81 -13.78
C LYS A 172 3.60 4.91 -12.69
N LEU A 173 3.90 6.13 -12.24
CA LEU A 173 4.81 6.42 -11.13
C LEU A 173 4.03 7.22 -10.08
N ILE A 174 4.33 6.98 -8.80
CA ILE A 174 3.91 7.85 -7.70
C ILE A 174 5.09 8.78 -7.41
N LEU A 175 4.85 10.08 -7.50
CA LEU A 175 5.88 11.11 -7.42
C LEU A 175 5.47 12.16 -6.39
N ARG A 176 6.47 12.82 -5.81
CA ARG A 176 6.30 14.08 -5.09
C ARG A 176 6.67 15.23 -6.01
N CYS A 177 5.97 16.34 -5.87
CA CYS A 177 6.31 17.61 -6.50
C CYS A 177 6.24 18.71 -5.44
N SER A 178 7.27 19.54 -5.31
CA SER A 178 7.25 20.72 -4.45
C SER A 178 6.49 21.88 -5.10
N GLU A 179 6.29 22.97 -4.36
CA GLU A 179 5.72 24.22 -4.91
C GLU A 179 6.64 24.89 -5.95
N ASP A 180 7.94 24.58 -5.93
CA ASP A 180 8.95 25.05 -6.87
C ASP A 180 9.16 24.10 -8.07
N ASP A 181 8.18 23.24 -8.36
CA ASP A 181 8.21 22.25 -9.47
C ASP A 181 9.40 21.29 -9.44
N LYS A 182 9.91 20.98 -8.24
CA LYS A 182 10.94 19.96 -8.04
C LYS A 182 10.30 18.60 -7.77
N VAL A 183 10.67 17.61 -8.57
CA VAL A 183 10.08 16.28 -8.55
C VAL A 183 11.05 15.24 -7.99
N TRP A 184 10.55 14.32 -7.17
CA TRP A 184 11.31 13.17 -6.66
C TRP A 184 10.41 11.98 -6.31
N ILE A 185 11.03 10.85 -5.98
CA ILE A 185 10.36 9.67 -5.45
C ILE A 185 10.61 9.59 -3.95
N ASP A 186 9.52 9.58 -3.21
CA ASP A 186 9.52 9.48 -1.75
C ASP A 186 9.34 8.02 -1.35
N THR A 187 10.44 7.27 -1.35
CA THR A 187 10.47 5.82 -1.15
C THR A 187 10.12 5.42 0.28
N TRP A 188 10.54 6.18 1.30
CA TRP A 188 10.28 5.86 2.71
C TRP A 188 9.05 6.54 3.27
N GLN A 189 8.53 7.61 2.67
CA GLN A 189 7.25 8.21 3.03
C GLN A 189 7.13 8.58 4.52
N ASP A 190 8.25 8.79 5.20
CA ASP A 190 8.35 8.95 6.65
C ASP A 190 8.82 10.35 7.08
N ASP A 191 9.08 11.24 6.11
CA ASP A 191 9.39 12.64 6.36
C ASP A 191 8.10 13.49 6.35
N PRO A 192 7.64 14.00 7.51
CA PRO A 192 6.48 14.88 7.60
C PRO A 192 6.65 16.19 6.85
N ALA A 193 7.89 16.66 6.62
CA ALA A 193 8.15 17.88 5.87
C ALA A 193 7.75 17.74 4.39
N HIS A 194 7.69 16.51 3.87
CA HIS A 194 7.21 16.22 2.52
C HIS A 194 5.68 16.07 2.41
N LEU A 195 4.98 16.11 3.56
CA LEU A 195 3.53 16.00 3.64
C LEU A 195 2.92 17.39 3.76
N ASN A 196 2.85 18.11 2.63
CA ASN A 196 2.13 19.39 2.55
C ASN A 196 0.65 19.26 2.97
N LYS A 197 0.10 18.04 2.91
CA LYS A 197 -1.20 17.65 3.46
C LYS A 197 -1.15 16.22 3.98
N GLU A 198 -2.04 15.88 4.92
CA GLU A 198 -2.16 14.53 5.48
C GLU A 198 -2.48 13.47 4.40
N ALA A 199 -2.10 12.21 4.62
CA ALA A 199 -2.46 11.11 3.75
C ALA A 199 -3.99 11.03 3.59
N GLY A 200 -4.50 10.92 2.36
CA GLY A 200 -5.94 10.89 2.10
C GLY A 200 -6.66 12.25 2.15
N SER A 201 -5.97 13.35 2.41
CA SER A 201 -6.54 14.72 2.45
C SER A 201 -7.23 15.18 1.14
N PHE A 202 -6.97 14.51 0.02
CA PHE A 202 -7.65 14.74 -1.26
C PHE A 202 -8.63 13.62 -1.63
N LEU A 203 -8.66 12.54 -0.85
CA LEU A 203 -9.52 11.39 -1.04
C LEU A 203 -10.69 11.51 -0.08
N ASN A 204 -11.80 12.09 -0.55
CA ASN A 204 -13.06 12.18 0.21
C ASN A 204 -13.76 10.80 0.38
N HIS A 205 -13.00 9.71 0.29
CA HIS A 205 -13.51 8.34 0.17
C HIS A 205 -14.21 7.89 1.45
N PHE A 206 -13.71 8.25 2.63
CA PHE A 206 -14.34 7.88 3.90
C PHE A 206 -15.71 8.55 4.06
N ASP A 207 -15.82 9.86 3.79
CA ASP A 207 -17.09 10.57 3.79
C ASP A 207 -18.06 10.00 2.76
N VAL A 208 -17.58 9.69 1.55
CA VAL A 208 -18.39 9.07 0.49
C VAL A 208 -18.86 7.67 0.89
N LEU A 209 -18.00 6.85 1.50
CA LEU A 209 -18.36 5.50 1.95
C LEU A 209 -19.33 5.55 3.13
N GLN A 210 -19.14 6.43 4.10
CA GLN A 210 -20.08 6.62 5.20
C GLN A 210 -21.44 7.10 4.68
N GLN A 211 -21.47 8.08 3.77
CA GLN A 211 -22.70 8.51 3.10
C GLN A 211 -23.36 7.35 2.33
N LEU A 212 -22.58 6.51 1.65
CA LEU A 212 -23.10 5.35 0.95
C LEU A 212 -23.70 4.32 1.92
N VAL A 213 -23.03 4.02 3.04
CA VAL A 213 -23.54 3.11 4.08
C VAL A 213 -24.83 3.64 4.69
N VAL A 214 -24.92 4.95 4.96
CA VAL A 214 -26.17 5.60 5.41
C VAL A 214 -27.27 5.44 4.36
N LYS A 215 -26.96 5.68 3.08
CA LYS A 215 -27.93 5.50 1.98
C LYS A 215 -28.39 4.04 1.88
N LEU A 216 -27.49 3.07 1.94
CA LEU A 216 -27.81 1.64 1.87
C LEU A 216 -28.61 1.15 3.08
N SER A 217 -28.27 1.59 4.29
CA SER A 217 -29.05 1.24 5.50
C SER A 217 -30.45 1.86 5.49
N SER A 218 -30.65 2.97 4.78
CA SER A 218 -31.97 3.57 4.54
C SER A 218 -32.74 2.99 3.34
N GLN A 219 -32.14 2.09 2.55
CA GLN A 219 -32.70 1.58 1.30
C GLN A 219 -34.09 0.93 1.48
N HIS A 220 -34.31 0.22 2.59
CA HIS A 220 -35.62 -0.37 2.89
C HIS A 220 -36.73 0.70 3.07
N ARG A 221 -36.42 1.91 3.57
CA ARG A 221 -37.40 3.02 3.65
C ARG A 221 -37.80 3.52 2.27
N VAL A 222 -36.88 3.56 1.31
CA VAL A 222 -37.16 4.01 -0.05
C VAL A 222 -37.92 2.94 -0.82
N VAL A 223 -37.46 1.68 -0.77
CA VAL A 223 -38.02 0.57 -1.56
C VAL A 223 -39.39 0.11 -1.04
N GLU A 224 -39.58 0.03 0.28
CA GLU A 224 -40.81 -0.57 0.84
C GLU A 224 -41.74 0.42 1.53
N LYS A 225 -41.24 1.61 1.90
CA LYS A 225 -42.03 2.61 2.65
C LYS A 225 -42.25 3.92 1.88
N GLY A 226 -41.89 3.96 0.60
CA GLY A 226 -42.11 5.13 -0.27
C GLY A 226 -41.33 6.39 0.13
N GLY A 227 -40.20 6.24 0.84
CA GLY A 227 -39.33 7.36 1.20
C GLY A 227 -38.61 7.98 -0.01
N SER A 228 -38.24 9.27 0.09
CA SER A 228 -37.42 9.95 -0.92
C SER A 228 -35.95 9.55 -0.81
N PHE A 229 -35.27 9.40 -1.95
CA PHE A 229 -33.87 8.96 -2.05
C PHE A 229 -32.84 10.05 -1.71
N ASP A 230 -33.19 11.33 -1.83
CA ASP A 230 -32.26 12.47 -1.70
C ASP A 230 -32.47 13.31 -0.42
N GLN A 231 -32.70 12.66 0.73
CA GLN A 231 -32.64 13.34 2.04
C GLN A 231 -31.34 13.03 2.79
#